data_AF-I3CDB8-F1
#
_entry.id   AF-I3CDB8-F1
#
_cell.length_a   1.000
_cell.length_b   1.000
_cell.length_c   1.000
_cell.angle_alpha   90.00
_cell.angle_beta   90.00
_cell.angle_gamma   90.00
#
_symmetry.space_group_name_H-M   'P 1'
#
loop_
_entity.id
_entity.type
_entity.pdbx_description
1 polymer ?
#
loop_
_entity_poly.entity_id
_entity_poly.type
_entity_poly.pdbx_seq_one_letter_code
_entity_poly.pdbx_strand_id
1 'polypeptide(L)'
;MTVNTTLIPLCVDLDDTLIKTDMLYEGFIKLLKKKPFLLLLLPFWLFKGKAYLKTKLNEHVDFDVTCLPYHEEFIEYLKNERQTGRQLLLVTASHESIAQKIADHLGIFNAVLATNATRNLKGMAKAQFLHDYFAGQPFAYAGDSRADLAVWQHAQAGVLVNTSRSVTQQAKQLTQIIAEFPRKTRWVKAIPAALRMHQWVKNTLIFIPLLASQQILNLPLLENAIFAFFAFSFAASSAYILNDLLDLEADRHHHRKRKRPFASGAIPIQIGLLLFPACLLVSLLLSLALPPKFWAVLGIYYVLTLAYSFVLKSMVLIDVFCLATLYTLRVIAGSAAMTDSVVSHWLLAFSLFIFLCLAVVKRHSEMLVLRRNNQTSAKGRGYVADDLEILASIGVSSGFISVLVLALYVHNIRDMYSSPDLLWFVCVILLYWISRVWLISHRGGMHDDPIVFALRDRVSHIVALMIFIIVLLAKFL
;
A
#
# COMPACT_ATOMS: atom_id res chain seq x y z
N MET A 1 -6.38 47.19 -25.82
CA MET A 1 -4.96 46.93 -25.49
C MET A 1 -4.82 45.46 -25.16
N THR A 2 -4.13 44.69 -26.00
CA THR A 2 -3.82 43.28 -25.72
C THR A 2 -2.75 43.24 -24.63
N VAL A 3 -3.17 43.07 -23.38
CA VAL A 3 -2.27 42.90 -22.24
C VAL A 3 -1.38 41.69 -22.52
N ASN A 4 -0.06 41.88 -22.46
CA ASN A 4 0.88 40.77 -22.65
C ASN A 4 0.81 39.83 -21.44
N THR A 5 0.03 38.75 -21.58
CA THR A 5 -0.29 37.79 -20.51
C THR A 5 0.93 37.01 -19.98
N THR A 6 2.09 37.15 -20.62
CA THR A 6 3.37 36.55 -20.21
C THR A 6 4.10 37.34 -19.12
N LEU A 7 3.75 38.61 -18.90
CA LEU A 7 4.42 39.49 -17.93
C LEU A 7 3.61 39.72 -16.64
N ILE A 8 2.31 39.40 -16.64
CA ILE A 8 1.47 39.56 -15.44
C ILE A 8 1.85 38.52 -14.37
N PRO A 9 1.84 38.88 -13.07
CA PRO A 9 2.17 37.94 -11.99
C PRO A 9 1.31 36.68 -12.04
N LEU A 10 1.94 35.51 -11.84
CA LEU A 10 1.26 34.22 -11.81
C LEU A 10 1.12 33.75 -10.36
N CYS A 11 -0.11 33.70 -9.89
CA CYS A 11 -0.50 33.12 -8.60
C CYS A 11 -0.73 31.63 -8.77
N VAL A 12 -0.10 30.81 -7.91
CA VAL A 12 -0.10 29.34 -8.04
C VAL A 12 -0.66 28.71 -6.78
N ASP A 13 -1.70 27.88 -6.90
CA ASP A 13 -2.16 27.07 -5.77
C ASP A 13 -1.21 25.91 -5.46
N LEU A 14 -1.26 25.42 -4.22
CA LEU A 14 -0.40 24.33 -3.75
C LEU A 14 -1.06 22.96 -3.93
N ASP A 15 -2.14 22.72 -3.19
CA ASP A 15 -2.79 21.42 -3.07
C ASP A 15 -3.45 21.04 -4.40
N ASP A 16 -3.27 19.79 -4.84
CA ASP A 16 -3.74 19.24 -6.13
C ASP A 16 -3.30 20.00 -7.42
N THR A 17 -2.51 21.08 -7.27
CA THR A 17 -1.97 21.94 -8.33
C THR A 17 -0.44 21.82 -8.42
N LEU A 18 0.31 22.28 -7.42
CA LEU A 18 1.78 22.15 -7.37
C LEU A 18 2.20 20.74 -6.98
N ILE A 19 1.49 20.16 -6.01
CA ILE A 19 1.63 18.78 -5.54
C ILE A 19 0.37 17.98 -5.90
N LYS A 20 0.50 16.67 -6.10
CA LYS A 20 -0.60 15.76 -6.45
C LYS A 20 -1.49 15.35 -5.27
N THR A 21 -1.26 15.96 -4.11
CA THR A 21 -1.88 15.60 -2.83
C THR A 21 -2.31 16.86 -2.10
N ASP A 22 -3.04 16.69 -0.99
CA ASP A 22 -3.50 17.78 -0.14
C ASP A 22 -2.82 17.68 1.23
N MET A 23 -2.16 18.77 1.65
CA MET A 23 -1.35 18.82 2.85
C MET A 23 -2.15 18.62 4.14
N LEU A 24 -3.46 18.90 4.15
CA LEU A 24 -4.32 18.59 5.28
C LEU A 24 -4.39 17.08 5.52
N TYR A 25 -4.57 16.30 4.45
CA TYR A 25 -4.65 14.85 4.55
C TYR A 25 -3.29 14.20 4.79
N GLU A 26 -2.22 14.73 4.20
CA GLU A 26 -0.84 14.36 4.55
C GLU A 26 -0.60 14.54 6.06
N GLY A 27 -0.99 15.69 6.60
CA GLY A 27 -0.85 16.00 8.03
C GLY A 27 -1.70 15.10 8.91
N PHE A 28 -2.95 14.84 8.53
CA PHE A 28 -3.81 13.90 9.24
C PHE A 28 -3.19 12.50 9.32
N ILE A 29 -2.70 11.97 8.20
CA ILE A 29 -2.09 10.63 8.16
C ILE A 29 -0.80 10.57 8.98
N LYS A 30 0.02 11.61 8.91
CA LYS A 30 1.27 11.65 9.67
C LYS A 30 1.01 11.85 11.17
N LEU A 31 -0.04 12.57 11.56
CA LEU A 31 -0.53 12.64 12.93
C LEU A 31 -1.03 11.28 13.41
N LEU A 32 -1.83 10.58 12.60
CA LEU A 32 -2.30 9.22 12.89
C LEU A 32 -1.15 8.25 13.16
N LYS A 33 -0.04 8.37 12.40
CA LYS A 33 1.16 7.55 12.62
C LYS A 33 1.95 7.93 13.88
N LYS A 34 2.20 9.23 14.11
CA LYS A 34 3.13 9.67 15.17
C LYS A 34 2.45 9.85 16.52
N LYS A 35 1.22 10.36 16.54
CA LYS A 35 0.49 10.77 17.76
C LYS A 35 -1.02 10.45 17.61
N PRO A 36 -1.41 9.16 17.52
CA PRO A 36 -2.80 8.76 17.27
C PRO A 36 -3.79 9.29 18.31
N PHE A 37 -3.37 9.44 19.58
CA PHE A 37 -4.22 9.95 20.65
C PHE A 37 -4.71 11.39 20.42
N LEU A 38 -3.94 12.22 19.70
CA LEU A 38 -4.34 13.58 19.37
C LEU A 38 -5.50 13.64 18.37
N LEU A 39 -5.82 12.53 17.69
CA LEU A 39 -6.97 12.48 16.78
C LEU A 39 -8.30 12.66 17.51
N LEU A 40 -8.37 12.32 18.79
CA LEU A 40 -9.55 12.57 19.64
C LEU A 40 -9.84 14.07 19.80
N LEU A 41 -8.83 14.92 19.59
CA LEU A 41 -8.96 16.38 19.68
C LEU A 41 -9.40 17.03 18.37
N LEU A 42 -9.44 16.29 17.25
CA LEU A 42 -9.81 16.82 15.94
C LEU A 42 -11.20 17.48 15.91
N PRO A 43 -12.25 16.90 16.53
CA PRO A 43 -13.56 17.57 16.57
C PRO A 43 -13.46 18.93 17.27
N PHE A 44 -12.76 19.01 18.40
CA PHE A 44 -12.57 20.26 19.16
C PHE A 44 -11.78 21.30 18.36
N TRP A 45 -10.75 20.88 17.62
CA TRP A 45 -10.00 21.78 16.74
C TRP A 45 -10.85 22.27 15.57
N LEU A 46 -11.68 21.40 15.00
CA LEU A 46 -12.59 21.75 13.92
C LEU A 46 -13.71 22.71 14.38
N PHE A 47 -14.24 22.54 15.60
CA PHE A 47 -15.19 23.49 16.21
C PHE A 47 -14.62 24.92 16.33
N LYS A 48 -13.31 25.05 16.54
CA LYS A 48 -12.60 26.34 16.53
C LYS A 48 -12.27 26.86 15.12
N GLY A 49 -12.66 26.13 14.07
CA GLY A 49 -12.51 26.51 12.67
C GLY A 49 -11.40 25.77 11.91
N LYS A 50 -11.52 25.78 10.57
CA LYS A 50 -10.59 25.06 9.67
C LYS A 50 -9.15 25.59 9.72
N ALA A 51 -8.97 26.90 9.92
CA ALA A 51 -7.65 27.51 10.08
C ALA A 51 -6.95 27.02 11.36
N TYR A 52 -7.69 26.96 12.47
CA TYR A 52 -7.19 26.44 13.74
C TYR A 52 -6.79 24.96 13.64
N LEU A 53 -7.62 24.13 13.00
CA LEU A 53 -7.29 22.73 12.72
C LEU A 53 -5.97 22.57 11.95
N LYS A 54 -5.78 23.34 10.87
CA LYS A 54 -4.54 23.31 10.07
C LYS A 54 -3.33 23.75 10.89
N THR A 55 -3.48 24.76 11.73
CA THR A 55 -2.42 25.24 12.62
C THR A 55 -2.00 24.13 13.58
N LYS A 56 -2.96 23.51 14.28
CA LYS A 56 -2.68 22.42 15.24
C LYS A 56 -2.09 21.16 14.60
N LEU A 57 -2.51 20.82 13.38
CA LEU A 57 -1.89 19.73 12.63
C LEU A 57 -0.41 20.01 12.35
N ASN A 58 -0.06 21.21 11.89
CA ASN A 58 1.32 21.57 11.56
C ASN A 58 2.21 21.75 12.81
N GLU A 59 1.68 22.19 13.95
CA GLU A 59 2.44 22.25 15.22
C GLU A 59 2.92 20.87 15.69
N HIS A 60 2.21 19.80 15.31
CA HIS A 60 2.49 18.44 15.80
C HIS A 60 3.19 17.55 14.78
N VAL A 61 3.32 18.02 13.54
CA VAL A 61 3.79 17.23 12.40
C VAL A 61 4.73 18.08 11.54
N ASP A 62 5.97 17.63 11.40
CA ASP A 62 6.90 18.15 10.40
C ASP A 62 6.77 17.39 9.08
N PHE A 63 7.21 17.95 7.95
CA PHE A 63 7.13 17.31 6.63
C PHE A 63 8.43 17.44 5.87
N ASP A 64 8.91 16.34 5.31
CA ASP A 64 9.96 16.39 4.32
C ASP A 64 9.39 16.83 2.95
N VAL A 65 9.54 18.12 2.66
CA VAL A 65 9.06 18.74 1.42
C VAL A 65 9.78 18.21 0.18
N THR A 66 10.99 17.67 0.32
CA THR A 66 11.83 17.24 -0.83
C THR A 66 11.25 16.02 -1.57
N CYS A 67 10.40 15.25 -0.89
CA CYS A 67 9.88 13.99 -1.41
C CYS A 67 8.39 14.05 -1.77
N LEU A 68 7.76 15.23 -1.68
CA LEU A 68 6.35 15.42 -2.03
C LEU A 68 6.09 15.05 -3.50
N PRO A 69 4.88 14.56 -3.85
CA PRO A 69 4.57 14.11 -5.20
C PRO A 69 4.25 15.31 -6.10
N TYR A 70 5.29 16.05 -6.51
CA TYR A 70 5.15 17.24 -7.34
C TYR A 70 4.60 16.93 -8.75
N HIS A 71 3.93 17.91 -9.33
CA HIS A 71 3.59 17.92 -10.75
C HIS A 71 4.81 18.36 -11.58
N GLU A 72 5.71 17.41 -11.88
CA GLU A 72 7.00 17.68 -12.54
C GLU A 72 6.89 18.58 -13.79
N GLU A 73 5.96 18.29 -14.72
CA GLU A 73 5.77 19.11 -15.93
C GLU A 73 5.30 20.54 -15.63
N PHE A 74 4.50 20.70 -14.57
CA PHE A 74 4.06 22.03 -14.14
C PHE A 74 5.17 22.79 -13.42
N ILE A 75 6.00 22.11 -12.63
CA ILE A 75 7.20 22.69 -12.02
C ILE A 75 8.19 23.16 -13.10
N GLU A 76 8.40 22.37 -14.15
CA GLU A 76 9.25 22.75 -15.28
C GLU A 76 8.70 23.98 -16.01
N TYR A 77 7.38 24.03 -16.24
CA TYR A 77 6.71 25.23 -16.76
C TYR A 77 6.94 26.46 -15.88
N LEU A 78 6.75 26.36 -14.56
CA LEU A 78 6.98 27.48 -13.64
C LEU A 78 8.44 27.94 -13.61
N LYS A 79 9.41 27.00 -13.68
CA LYS A 79 10.83 27.35 -13.78
C LYS A 79 11.13 28.15 -15.04
N ASN A 80 10.54 27.77 -16.18
CA ASN A 80 10.69 28.51 -17.43
C ASN A 80 10.06 29.91 -17.34
N GLU A 81 8.86 30.04 -16.78
CA GLU A 81 8.22 31.35 -16.55
C GLU A 81 9.04 32.24 -15.60
N ARG A 82 9.70 31.65 -14.60
CA ARG A 82 10.58 32.42 -13.71
C ARG A 82 11.81 32.94 -14.46
N GLN A 83 12.39 32.14 -15.36
CA GLN A 83 13.53 32.52 -16.19
C GLN A 83 13.19 33.63 -17.20
N THR A 84 11.95 33.69 -17.70
CA THR A 84 11.49 34.79 -18.56
C THR A 84 11.21 36.09 -17.79
N GLY A 85 11.45 36.12 -16.47
CA GLY A 85 11.31 37.29 -15.61
C GLY A 85 9.92 37.45 -14.99
N ARG A 86 9.01 36.51 -15.20
CA ARG A 86 7.66 36.56 -14.62
C ARG A 86 7.71 36.42 -13.10
N GLN A 87 6.91 37.22 -12.40
CA GLN A 87 6.73 37.09 -10.96
C GLN A 87 5.82 35.91 -10.63
N LEU A 88 6.25 35.05 -9.72
CA LEU A 88 5.49 33.88 -9.26
C LEU A 88 5.14 34.04 -7.78
N LEU A 89 3.87 33.88 -7.43
CA LEU A 89 3.38 33.93 -6.05
C LEU A 89 2.75 32.59 -5.68
N LEU A 90 3.15 32.00 -4.57
CA LEU A 90 2.50 30.80 -4.03
C LEU A 90 1.28 31.23 -3.21
N VAL A 91 0.07 30.92 -3.67
CA VAL A 91 -1.19 31.36 -3.06
C VAL A 91 -2.05 30.18 -2.65
N THR A 92 -2.00 29.81 -1.36
CA THR A 92 -2.54 28.53 -0.90
C THR A 92 -3.44 28.62 0.31
N ALA A 93 -4.40 27.70 0.37
CA ALA A 93 -5.18 27.43 1.57
C ALA A 93 -4.37 26.67 2.63
N SER A 94 -3.21 26.12 2.31
CA SER A 94 -2.32 25.46 3.26
C SER A 94 -1.68 26.45 4.25
N HIS A 95 -1.22 25.93 5.39
CA HIS A 95 -0.66 26.77 6.46
C HIS A 95 0.66 27.43 6.03
N GLU A 96 0.90 28.67 6.45
CA GLU A 96 2.08 29.44 6.05
C GLU A 96 3.41 28.72 6.33
N SER A 97 3.53 28.03 7.46
CA SER A 97 4.76 27.31 7.83
C SER A 97 5.16 26.23 6.82
N ILE A 98 4.19 25.58 6.17
CA ILE A 98 4.47 24.53 5.19
C ILE A 98 4.61 25.10 3.78
N ALA A 99 3.79 26.10 3.45
CA ALA A 99 3.88 26.82 2.19
C ALA A 99 5.26 27.48 2.03
N GLN A 100 5.78 28.11 3.10
CA GLN A 100 7.11 28.72 3.10
C GLN A 100 8.22 27.67 2.88
N LYS A 101 8.20 26.56 3.63
CA LYS A 101 9.17 25.46 3.42
C LYS A 101 9.19 24.93 1.99
N ILE A 102 8.03 24.81 1.36
CA ILE A 102 7.92 24.36 -0.04
C ILE A 102 8.46 25.44 -1.00
N ALA A 103 8.14 26.71 -0.76
CA ALA A 103 8.65 27.81 -1.56
C ALA A 103 10.17 27.93 -1.47
N ASP A 104 10.74 27.83 -0.28
CA ASP A 104 12.18 27.85 -0.02
C ASP A 104 12.88 26.67 -0.71
N HIS A 105 12.27 25.48 -0.65
CA HIS A 105 12.80 24.29 -1.31
C HIS A 105 12.85 24.43 -2.84
N LEU A 106 11.79 24.99 -3.44
CA LEU A 106 11.71 25.14 -4.90
C LEU A 106 12.51 26.33 -5.41
N GLY A 107 12.63 27.41 -4.63
CA GLY A 107 13.41 28.61 -4.97
C GLY A 107 12.86 29.44 -6.13
N ILE A 108 11.62 29.19 -6.56
CA ILE A 108 11.01 29.84 -7.75
C ILE A 108 10.00 30.95 -7.41
N PHE A 109 9.50 31.02 -6.17
CA PHE A 109 8.45 31.97 -5.79
C PHE A 109 9.02 33.27 -5.22
N ASN A 110 8.45 34.39 -5.62
CA ASN A 110 8.77 35.73 -5.12
C ASN A 110 8.11 36.03 -3.77
N ALA A 111 6.91 35.49 -3.56
CA ALA A 111 6.15 35.68 -2.34
C ALA A 111 5.27 34.47 -2.04
N VAL A 112 4.97 34.28 -0.75
CA VAL A 112 4.08 33.23 -0.25
C VAL A 112 2.89 33.88 0.45
N LEU A 113 1.70 33.62 -0.05
CA LEU A 113 0.43 34.11 0.48
C LEU A 113 -0.40 32.90 0.92
N ALA A 114 -0.38 32.61 2.22
CA ALA A 114 -0.93 31.37 2.78
C ALA A 114 -2.01 31.61 3.86
N THR A 115 -2.71 30.54 4.21
CA THR A 115 -3.59 30.51 5.40
C THR A 115 -2.73 30.61 6.66
N ASN A 116 -3.17 31.42 7.62
CA ASN A 116 -2.57 31.53 8.93
C ASN A 116 -3.62 31.25 10.02
N ALA A 117 -3.29 31.49 11.29
CA ALA A 117 -4.17 31.18 12.41
C ALA A 117 -5.54 31.90 12.37
N THR A 118 -5.63 33.07 11.73
CA THR A 118 -6.83 33.92 11.73
C THR A 118 -7.54 34.00 10.37
N ARG A 119 -6.85 33.67 9.26
CA ARG A 119 -7.36 33.82 7.89
C ARG A 119 -7.19 32.55 7.06
N ASN A 120 -8.29 32.03 6.52
CA ASN A 120 -8.29 30.87 5.62
C ASN A 120 -8.46 31.28 4.15
N LEU A 121 -7.42 31.12 3.35
CA LEU A 121 -7.39 31.50 1.92
C LEU A 121 -7.93 30.38 1.01
N LYS A 122 -9.24 30.16 1.01
CA LYS A 122 -9.90 29.19 0.11
C LYS A 122 -11.14 29.77 -0.58
N GLY A 123 -11.32 29.47 -1.87
CA GLY A 123 -12.51 29.87 -2.63
C GLY A 123 -12.68 31.38 -2.70
N MET A 124 -13.89 31.88 -2.42
CA MET A 124 -14.22 33.32 -2.45
C MET A 124 -13.29 34.18 -1.59
N ALA A 125 -12.88 33.70 -0.40
CA ALA A 125 -11.95 34.44 0.44
C ALA A 125 -10.56 34.59 -0.21
N LYS A 126 -10.12 33.60 -1.00
CA LYS A 126 -8.88 33.67 -1.78
C LYS A 126 -9.03 34.67 -2.93
N ALA A 127 -10.16 34.65 -3.63
CA ALA A 127 -10.46 35.56 -4.72
C ALA A 127 -10.48 37.03 -4.27
N GLN A 128 -11.22 37.32 -3.19
CA GLN A 128 -11.29 38.66 -2.59
C GLN A 128 -9.90 39.14 -2.17
N PHE A 129 -9.15 38.29 -1.47
CA PHE A 129 -7.80 38.63 -1.01
C PHE A 129 -6.85 38.96 -2.17
N LEU A 130 -6.89 38.20 -3.26
CA LEU A 130 -6.07 38.49 -4.43
C LEU A 130 -6.49 39.78 -5.15
N HIS A 131 -7.79 40.02 -5.25
CA HIS A 131 -8.31 41.27 -5.80
C HIS A 131 -7.80 42.48 -5.01
N ASP A 132 -7.87 42.41 -3.68
CA ASP A 132 -7.40 43.47 -2.78
C ASP A 132 -5.87 43.61 -2.84
N TYR A 133 -5.12 42.50 -2.85
CA TYR A 133 -3.65 42.48 -2.89
C TYR A 133 -3.09 43.13 -4.16
N PHE A 134 -3.73 42.89 -5.31
CA PHE A 134 -3.33 43.50 -6.57
C PHE A 134 -3.98 44.87 -6.82
N ALA A 135 -4.87 45.34 -5.93
CA ALA A 135 -5.60 46.61 -6.08
C ALA A 135 -6.21 46.78 -7.49
N GLY A 136 -6.78 45.71 -8.03
CA GLY A 136 -7.37 45.68 -9.38
C GLY A 136 -6.38 45.52 -10.55
N GLN A 137 -5.08 45.40 -10.29
CA GLN A 137 -4.09 45.06 -11.33
C GLN A 137 -4.28 43.63 -11.86
N PRO A 138 -3.97 43.36 -13.14
CA PRO A 138 -4.18 42.05 -13.74
C PRO A 138 -3.18 41.02 -13.19
N PHE A 139 -3.70 39.83 -12.87
CA PHE A 139 -2.90 38.66 -12.48
C PHE A 139 -3.39 37.40 -13.21
N ALA A 140 -2.51 36.41 -13.30
CA ALA A 140 -2.86 35.07 -13.76
C ALA A 140 -2.98 34.10 -12.57
N TYR A 141 -3.80 33.07 -12.70
CA TYR A 141 -4.01 32.08 -11.64
C TYR A 141 -3.92 30.63 -12.13
N ALA A 142 -3.11 29.83 -11.44
CA ALA A 142 -3.01 28.39 -11.63
C ALA A 142 -3.73 27.64 -10.50
N GLY A 143 -4.65 26.73 -10.87
CA GLY A 143 -5.45 25.95 -9.92
C GLY A 143 -6.07 24.70 -10.54
N ASP A 144 -6.73 23.89 -9.72
CA ASP A 144 -7.24 22.56 -10.09
C ASP A 144 -8.75 22.37 -9.88
N SER A 145 -9.37 23.18 -9.01
CA SER A 145 -10.61 22.80 -8.35
C SER A 145 -11.79 23.71 -8.71
N ARG A 146 -12.98 23.29 -8.28
CA ARG A 146 -14.19 24.14 -8.40
C ARG A 146 -14.09 25.39 -7.52
N ALA A 147 -13.33 25.35 -6.42
CA ALA A 147 -13.16 26.51 -5.56
C ALA A 147 -12.38 27.63 -6.26
N ASP A 148 -11.58 27.28 -7.25
CA ASP A 148 -10.75 28.21 -8.03
C ASP A 148 -11.53 28.98 -9.09
N LEU A 149 -12.76 28.56 -9.42
CA LEU A 149 -13.64 29.30 -10.33
C LEU A 149 -13.89 30.74 -9.86
N ALA A 150 -14.02 30.93 -8.54
CA ALA A 150 -14.14 32.26 -7.95
C ALA A 150 -12.90 33.12 -8.19
N VAL A 151 -11.72 32.51 -8.22
CA VAL A 151 -10.46 33.24 -8.48
C VAL A 151 -10.31 33.53 -9.97
N TRP A 152 -10.62 32.54 -10.83
CA TRP A 152 -10.59 32.73 -12.28
C TRP A 152 -11.57 33.79 -12.79
N GLN A 153 -12.67 34.04 -12.09
CA GLN A 153 -13.58 35.18 -12.38
C GLN A 153 -12.89 36.55 -12.34
N HIS A 154 -11.87 36.71 -11.49
CA HIS A 154 -11.13 37.95 -11.33
C HIS A 154 -9.74 37.90 -11.95
N ALA A 155 -9.31 36.75 -12.46
CA ALA A 155 -8.01 36.57 -13.09
C ALA A 155 -8.08 36.90 -14.59
N GLN A 156 -7.07 37.60 -15.10
CA GLN A 156 -6.96 37.93 -16.52
C GLN A 156 -6.60 36.70 -17.36
N ALA A 157 -5.86 35.76 -16.78
CA ALA A 157 -5.47 34.51 -17.42
C ALA A 157 -5.50 33.34 -16.43
N GLY A 158 -5.80 32.15 -16.93
CA GLY A 158 -5.85 30.90 -16.17
C GLY A 158 -4.84 29.87 -16.65
N VAL A 159 -4.24 29.15 -15.70
CA VAL A 159 -3.51 27.90 -15.96
C VAL A 159 -4.28 26.77 -15.29
N LEU A 160 -4.70 25.78 -16.08
CA LEU A 160 -5.47 24.65 -15.56
C LEU A 160 -4.51 23.51 -15.23
N VAL A 161 -4.51 23.03 -13.99
CA VAL A 161 -3.68 21.91 -13.58
C VAL A 161 -4.57 20.82 -13.00
N ASN A 162 -4.52 19.60 -13.53
CA ASN A 162 -5.25 18.44 -13.00
C ASN A 162 -6.79 18.62 -12.89
N THR A 163 -7.36 19.58 -13.61
CA THR A 163 -8.77 19.95 -13.51
C THR A 163 -9.70 18.84 -14.03
N SER A 164 -10.88 18.74 -13.41
CA SER A 164 -11.96 17.90 -13.96
C SER A 164 -12.52 18.48 -15.26
N ARG A 165 -13.10 17.65 -16.14
CA ARG A 165 -13.71 18.12 -17.40
C ARG A 165 -14.72 19.24 -17.21
N SER A 166 -15.53 19.14 -16.15
CA SER A 166 -16.54 20.16 -15.82
C SER A 166 -15.88 21.49 -15.40
N VAL A 167 -14.82 21.43 -14.58
CA VAL A 167 -14.07 22.62 -14.16
C VAL A 167 -13.33 23.25 -15.34
N THR A 168 -12.70 22.46 -16.21
CA THR A 168 -12.05 22.95 -17.43
C THR A 168 -13.02 23.74 -18.31
N GLN A 169 -14.24 23.22 -18.52
CA GLN A 169 -15.25 23.90 -19.34
C GLN A 169 -15.71 25.22 -18.70
N GLN A 170 -15.96 25.23 -17.39
CA GLN A 170 -16.36 26.45 -16.67
C GLN A 170 -15.23 27.48 -16.66
N ALA A 171 -13.98 27.08 -16.40
CA ALA A 171 -12.85 28.01 -16.38
C ALA A 171 -12.60 28.66 -17.74
N LYS A 172 -12.75 27.91 -18.84
CA LYS A 172 -12.66 28.44 -20.22
C LYS A 172 -13.73 29.49 -20.56
N GLN A 173 -14.84 29.53 -19.82
CA GLN A 173 -15.88 30.56 -19.96
C GLN A 173 -15.58 31.81 -19.12
N LEU A 174 -14.76 31.69 -18.08
CA LEU A 174 -14.51 32.76 -17.11
C LEU A 174 -13.26 33.58 -17.43
N THR A 175 -12.22 32.94 -17.97
CA THR A 175 -10.92 33.59 -18.22
C THR A 175 -10.19 32.99 -19.41
N GLN A 176 -9.19 33.70 -19.93
CA GLN A 176 -8.33 33.22 -21.00
C GLN A 176 -7.37 32.15 -20.47
N ILE A 177 -7.48 30.91 -20.97
CA ILE A 177 -6.56 29.83 -20.57
C ILE A 177 -5.27 29.90 -21.38
N ILE A 178 -4.14 30.07 -20.69
CA ILE A 178 -2.80 30.19 -21.31
C ILE A 178 -2.02 28.86 -21.31
N ALA A 179 -2.34 27.94 -20.40
CA ALA A 179 -1.76 26.59 -20.36
C ALA A 179 -2.72 25.60 -19.69
N GLU A 180 -2.66 24.33 -20.12
CA GLU A 180 -3.48 23.24 -19.57
C GLU A 180 -2.60 21.99 -19.35
N PHE A 181 -2.56 21.52 -18.10
CA PHE A 181 -1.85 20.32 -17.67
C PHE A 181 -2.88 19.24 -17.28
N PRO A 182 -3.21 18.31 -18.19
CA PRO A 182 -4.33 17.41 -18.01
C PRO A 182 -4.06 16.35 -16.93
N ARG A 183 -5.15 15.88 -16.32
CA ARG A 183 -5.11 14.75 -15.38
C ARG A 183 -4.67 13.46 -16.08
N LYS A 184 -3.43 13.04 -15.84
CA LYS A 184 -2.83 11.85 -16.48
C LYS A 184 -3.44 10.52 -16.04
N THR A 185 -3.89 10.42 -14.79
CA THR A 185 -4.30 9.14 -14.19
C THR A 185 -5.73 9.19 -13.67
N ARG A 186 -6.57 8.27 -14.17
CA ARG A 186 -7.85 7.95 -13.55
C ARG A 186 -7.55 7.10 -12.32
N TRP A 187 -7.66 7.69 -11.13
CA TRP A 187 -7.41 7.02 -9.85
C TRP A 187 -8.14 5.66 -9.73
N VAL A 188 -9.30 5.50 -10.36
CA VAL A 188 -10.06 4.23 -10.45
C VAL A 188 -9.22 3.09 -11.03
N LYS A 189 -8.40 3.35 -12.06
CA LYS A 189 -7.53 2.33 -12.67
C LYS A 189 -6.42 1.88 -11.72
N ALA A 190 -6.09 2.68 -10.70
CA ALA A 190 -5.07 2.37 -9.71
C ALA A 190 -5.63 1.60 -8.49
N ILE A 191 -6.96 1.51 -8.33
CA ILE A 191 -7.60 0.81 -7.19
C ILE A 191 -7.15 -0.65 -7.08
N PRO A 192 -7.11 -1.47 -8.15
CA PRO A 192 -6.65 -2.87 -8.05
C PRO A 192 -5.21 -2.99 -7.51
N ALA A 193 -4.35 -2.03 -7.87
CA ALA A 193 -2.98 -1.96 -7.37
C ALA A 193 -2.93 -1.55 -5.89
N ALA A 194 -3.79 -0.62 -5.45
CA ALA A 194 -3.93 -0.22 -4.04
C ALA A 194 -4.49 -1.35 -3.16
N LEU A 195 -5.49 -2.10 -3.64
CA LEU A 195 -6.00 -3.30 -2.98
C LEU A 195 -4.99 -4.45 -2.97
N ARG A 196 -3.93 -4.35 -3.79
CA ARG A 196 -2.94 -5.40 -4.01
C ARG A 196 -3.59 -6.75 -4.37
N MET A 197 -4.51 -6.74 -5.35
CA MET A 197 -5.23 -7.97 -5.77
C MET A 197 -4.29 -9.12 -6.13
N HIS A 198 -3.09 -8.83 -6.66
CA HIS A 198 -2.05 -9.85 -6.92
C HIS A 198 -1.60 -10.61 -5.66
N GLN A 199 -1.75 -10.05 -4.45
CA GLN A 199 -1.45 -10.71 -3.17
C GLN A 199 -2.59 -11.59 -2.69
N TRP A 200 -3.81 -11.48 -3.24
CA TRP A 200 -4.94 -12.33 -2.85
C TRP A 200 -4.67 -13.80 -3.15
N VAL A 201 -3.75 -14.07 -4.08
CA VAL A 201 -3.28 -15.43 -4.36
C VAL A 201 -2.72 -16.13 -3.12
N LYS A 202 -2.21 -15.40 -2.12
CA LYS A 202 -1.76 -16.01 -0.85
C LYS A 202 -2.92 -16.57 -0.04
N ASN A 203 -4.13 -16.03 -0.23
CA ASN A 203 -5.32 -16.50 0.46
C ASN A 203 -5.89 -17.78 -0.18
N THR A 204 -5.35 -18.26 -1.30
CA THR A 204 -5.72 -19.59 -1.83
C THR A 204 -5.37 -20.72 -0.85
N LEU A 205 -4.46 -20.47 0.09
CA LEU A 205 -4.14 -21.37 1.20
C LEU A 205 -5.37 -21.72 2.07
N ILE A 206 -6.43 -20.90 2.05
CA ILE A 206 -7.71 -21.16 2.72
C ILE A 206 -8.39 -22.41 2.14
N PHE A 207 -8.11 -22.79 0.90
CA PHE A 207 -8.67 -24.00 0.29
C PHE A 207 -7.89 -25.27 0.62
N ILE A 208 -6.70 -25.18 1.25
CA ILE A 208 -5.88 -26.36 1.58
C ILE A 208 -6.64 -27.37 2.45
N PRO A 209 -7.33 -26.99 3.54
CA PRO A 209 -8.09 -27.94 4.35
C PRO A 209 -9.20 -28.65 3.56
N LEU A 210 -9.90 -27.94 2.67
CA LEU A 210 -10.94 -28.50 1.80
C LEU A 210 -10.38 -29.53 0.81
N LEU A 211 -9.18 -29.28 0.28
CA LEU A 211 -8.45 -30.23 -0.56
C LEU A 211 -7.98 -31.44 0.25
N ALA A 212 -7.41 -31.21 1.43
CA ALA A 212 -6.87 -32.25 2.31
C ALA A 212 -7.96 -33.18 2.85
N SER A 213 -9.15 -32.66 3.15
CA SER A 213 -10.32 -33.47 3.55
C SER A 213 -11.02 -34.15 2.37
N GLN A 214 -10.57 -33.91 1.13
CA GLN A 214 -11.16 -34.41 -0.12
C GLN A 214 -12.64 -34.03 -0.33
N GLN A 215 -13.11 -32.95 0.31
CA GLN A 215 -14.51 -32.51 0.28
C GLN A 215 -14.79 -31.42 -0.76
N ILE A 216 -13.92 -31.23 -1.75
CA ILE A 216 -14.04 -30.13 -2.72
C ILE A 216 -15.34 -30.15 -3.56
N LEU A 217 -15.99 -31.31 -3.67
CA LEU A 217 -17.28 -31.47 -4.34
C LEU A 217 -18.49 -31.15 -3.44
N ASN A 218 -18.27 -30.92 -2.14
CA ASN A 218 -19.31 -30.51 -1.22
C ASN A 218 -19.58 -29.00 -1.40
N LEU A 219 -20.69 -28.69 -2.09
CA LEU A 219 -21.04 -27.31 -2.47
C LEU A 219 -21.15 -26.35 -1.26
N PRO A 220 -21.84 -26.68 -0.15
CA PRO A 220 -21.84 -25.84 1.05
C PRO A 220 -20.45 -25.50 1.60
N LEU A 221 -19.54 -26.48 1.66
CA LEU A 221 -18.19 -26.27 2.18
C LEU A 221 -17.33 -25.44 1.22
N LEU A 222 -17.52 -25.63 -0.09
CA LEU A 222 -16.87 -24.83 -1.11
C LEU A 222 -17.35 -23.37 -1.06
N GLU A 223 -18.64 -23.12 -0.89
CA GLU A 223 -19.22 -21.79 -0.71
C GLU A 223 -18.61 -21.08 0.51
N ASN A 224 -18.56 -21.75 1.66
CA ASN A 224 -17.92 -21.22 2.86
C ASN A 224 -16.43 -20.89 2.63
N ALA A 225 -15.69 -21.74 1.92
CA ALA A 225 -14.30 -21.49 1.59
C ALA A 225 -14.13 -20.27 0.65
N ILE A 226 -15.06 -20.06 -0.30
CA ILE A 226 -15.08 -18.89 -1.18
C ILE A 226 -15.36 -17.62 -0.38
N PHE A 227 -16.36 -17.61 0.52
CA PHE A 227 -16.61 -16.47 1.39
C PHE A 227 -15.43 -16.18 2.31
N ALA A 228 -14.81 -17.21 2.88
CA ALA A 228 -13.61 -17.10 3.70
C ALA A 228 -12.45 -16.47 2.91
N PHE A 229 -12.25 -16.89 1.66
CA PHE A 229 -11.24 -16.35 0.75
C PHE A 229 -11.44 -14.84 0.51
N PHE A 230 -12.66 -14.42 0.18
CA PHE A 230 -12.94 -12.99 -0.05
C PHE A 230 -12.85 -12.18 1.24
N ALA A 231 -13.36 -12.68 2.37
CA ALA A 231 -13.23 -12.03 3.67
C ALA A 231 -11.76 -11.78 4.02
N PHE A 232 -10.91 -12.80 3.98
CA PHE A 232 -9.46 -12.63 4.21
C PHE A 232 -8.80 -11.67 3.22
N SER A 233 -9.24 -11.67 1.96
CA SER A 233 -8.70 -10.80 0.92
C SER A 233 -9.02 -9.33 1.17
N PHE A 234 -10.26 -9.02 1.55
CA PHE A 234 -10.66 -7.67 1.92
C PHE A 234 -10.03 -7.21 3.25
N ALA A 235 -9.93 -8.08 4.26
CA ALA A 235 -9.22 -7.78 5.50
C ALA A 235 -7.73 -7.48 5.24
N ALA A 236 -7.04 -8.31 4.44
CA ALA A 236 -5.66 -8.06 4.06
C ALA A 236 -5.50 -6.76 3.28
N SER A 237 -6.42 -6.47 2.34
CA SER A 237 -6.42 -5.23 1.56
C SER A 237 -6.61 -4.00 2.44
N SER A 238 -7.49 -4.07 3.44
CA SER A 238 -7.66 -3.01 4.45
C SER A 238 -6.36 -2.71 5.19
N ALA A 239 -5.69 -3.74 5.72
CA ALA A 239 -4.41 -3.59 6.41
C ALA A 239 -3.30 -3.04 5.49
N TYR A 240 -3.27 -3.47 4.22
CA TYR A 240 -2.30 -2.96 3.24
C TYR A 240 -2.53 -1.49 2.88
N ILE A 241 -3.78 -1.06 2.68
CA ILE A 241 -4.10 0.34 2.42
C ILE A 241 -3.71 1.19 3.62
N LEU A 242 -4.09 0.77 4.83
CA LEU A 242 -3.72 1.47 6.07
C LEU A 242 -2.20 1.61 6.19
N ASN A 243 -1.44 0.54 5.95
CA ASN A 243 0.02 0.61 5.97
C ASN A 243 0.58 1.58 4.91
N ASP A 244 0.05 1.56 3.68
CA ASP A 244 0.54 2.42 2.59
C ASP A 244 0.25 3.89 2.84
N LEU A 245 -0.85 4.21 3.52
CA LEU A 245 -1.11 5.56 4.01
C LEU A 245 -0.11 5.96 5.10
N LEU A 246 0.09 5.12 6.11
CA LEU A 246 1.00 5.45 7.21
C LEU A 246 2.47 5.55 6.75
N ASP A 247 2.87 4.81 5.71
CA ASP A 247 4.23 4.81 5.18
C ASP A 247 4.46 5.77 4.00
N LEU A 248 3.55 6.72 3.70
CA LEU A 248 3.66 7.66 2.57
C LEU A 248 5.07 8.26 2.37
N GLU A 249 5.62 8.91 3.41
CA GLU A 249 6.93 9.56 3.36
C GLU A 249 8.08 8.55 3.17
N ALA A 250 8.05 7.43 3.91
CA ALA A 250 9.06 6.38 3.78
C ALA A 250 9.01 5.71 2.40
N ASP A 251 7.82 5.57 1.82
CA ASP A 251 7.63 4.99 0.50
C ASP A 251 8.13 5.93 -0.61
N ARG A 252 7.97 7.25 -0.46
CA ARG A 252 8.49 8.27 -1.40
C ARG A 252 10.01 8.27 -1.51
N HIS A 253 10.71 8.06 -0.39
CA HIS A 253 12.16 7.93 -0.37
C HIS A 253 12.69 6.64 -1.00
N HIS A 254 11.85 5.63 -1.17
CA HIS A 254 12.28 4.33 -1.64
C HIS A 254 12.18 4.20 -3.17
N HIS A 255 13.29 3.81 -3.83
CA HIS A 255 13.43 3.68 -5.28
C HIS A 255 12.25 3.00 -6.02
N ARG A 256 11.78 1.85 -5.50
CA ARG A 256 10.62 1.12 -6.03
C ARG A 256 9.27 1.55 -5.42
N LYS A 257 9.18 1.75 -4.10
CA LYS A 257 7.90 2.01 -3.42
C LYS A 257 7.34 3.41 -3.68
N ARG A 258 8.16 4.36 -4.15
CA ARG A 258 7.70 5.70 -4.57
C ARG A 258 6.63 5.67 -5.66
N LYS A 259 6.59 4.59 -6.45
CA LYS A 259 5.58 4.35 -7.49
C LYS A 259 4.25 3.79 -6.95
N ARG A 260 4.12 3.57 -5.63
CA ARG A 260 2.86 3.08 -5.03
C ARG A 260 1.75 4.12 -5.26
N PRO A 261 0.48 3.67 -5.41
CA PRO A 261 -0.62 4.57 -5.79
C PRO A 261 -0.80 5.79 -4.88
N PHE A 262 -0.69 5.62 -3.57
CA PHE A 262 -0.82 6.73 -2.62
C PHE A 262 0.47 7.59 -2.55
N ALA A 263 1.65 6.96 -2.48
CA ALA A 263 2.94 7.68 -2.40
C ALA A 263 3.18 8.60 -3.60
N SER A 264 2.81 8.15 -4.80
CA SER A 264 2.94 8.89 -6.07
C SER A 264 1.84 9.94 -6.32
N GLY A 265 0.79 9.98 -5.50
CA GLY A 265 -0.39 10.83 -5.74
C GLY A 265 -1.32 10.32 -6.85
N ALA A 266 -1.21 9.05 -7.29
CA ALA A 266 -2.10 8.50 -8.30
C ALA A 266 -3.53 8.22 -7.77
N ILE A 267 -3.66 7.93 -6.47
CA ILE A 267 -4.93 7.87 -5.76
C ILE A 267 -4.93 8.93 -4.67
N PRO A 268 -5.98 9.78 -4.60
CA PRO A 268 -6.11 10.76 -3.53
C PRO A 268 -6.16 10.08 -2.15
N ILE A 269 -5.52 10.68 -1.15
CA ILE A 269 -5.41 10.14 0.22
C ILE A 269 -6.80 9.92 0.83
N GLN A 270 -7.76 10.79 0.52
CA GLN A 270 -9.15 10.72 1.00
C GLN A 270 -9.84 9.42 0.56
N ILE A 271 -9.56 8.98 -0.67
CA ILE A 271 -10.09 7.70 -1.18
C ILE A 271 -9.47 6.54 -0.41
N GLY A 272 -8.18 6.60 -0.08
CA GLY A 272 -7.53 5.60 0.78
C GLY A 272 -8.17 5.52 2.17
N LEU A 273 -8.44 6.68 2.79
CA LEU A 273 -9.12 6.81 4.09
C LEU A 273 -10.54 6.22 4.10
N LEU A 274 -11.24 6.25 2.96
CA LEU A 274 -12.55 5.61 2.80
C LEU A 274 -12.43 4.11 2.45
N LEU A 275 -11.46 3.75 1.61
CA LEU A 275 -11.29 2.37 1.13
C LEU A 275 -10.87 1.40 2.24
N PHE A 276 -9.97 1.81 3.16
CA PHE A 276 -9.52 0.89 4.22
C PHE A 276 -10.66 0.44 5.16
N PRO A 277 -11.56 1.31 5.68
CA PRO A 277 -12.67 0.86 6.50
C PRO A 277 -13.75 0.18 5.67
N ALA A 278 -13.97 0.60 4.42
CA ALA A 278 -14.92 -0.07 3.52
C ALA A 278 -14.51 -1.53 3.25
N CYS A 279 -13.23 -1.80 2.99
CA CYS A 279 -12.73 -3.17 2.84
C CYS A 279 -12.90 -3.98 4.13
N LEU A 280 -12.62 -3.38 5.29
CA LEU A 280 -12.81 -4.05 6.57
C LEU A 280 -14.29 -4.38 6.80
N LEU A 281 -15.19 -3.44 6.52
CA LEU A 281 -16.63 -3.63 6.64
C LEU A 281 -17.12 -4.77 5.72
N VAL A 282 -16.71 -4.78 4.45
CA VAL A 282 -17.04 -5.87 3.52
C VAL A 282 -16.51 -7.21 4.04
N SER A 283 -15.29 -7.25 4.57
CA SER A 283 -14.75 -8.46 5.19
C SER A 283 -15.60 -8.94 6.37
N LEU A 284 -16.07 -8.02 7.22
CA LEU A 284 -16.91 -8.36 8.36
C LEU A 284 -18.28 -8.87 7.92
N LEU A 285 -18.91 -8.20 6.95
CA LEU A 285 -20.20 -8.63 6.39
C LEU A 285 -20.12 -10.03 5.77
N LEU A 286 -19.07 -10.32 5.00
CA LEU A 286 -18.83 -11.66 4.45
C LEU A 286 -18.59 -12.69 5.57
N SER A 287 -17.91 -12.30 6.65
CA SER A 287 -17.68 -13.20 7.78
C SER A 287 -18.96 -13.57 8.52
N LEU A 288 -20.03 -12.75 8.48
CA LEU A 288 -21.30 -13.08 9.12
C LEU A 288 -21.95 -14.36 8.57
N ALA A 289 -21.66 -14.73 7.32
CA ALA A 289 -22.11 -15.98 6.72
C ALA A 289 -21.29 -17.20 7.16
N LEU A 290 -20.23 -17.01 7.96
CA LEU A 290 -19.28 -18.05 8.35
C LEU A 290 -19.37 -18.38 9.84
N PRO A 291 -18.94 -19.59 10.26
CA PRO A 291 -18.95 -19.99 11.66
C PRO A 291 -18.18 -19.04 12.59
N PRO A 292 -18.59 -18.87 13.86
CA PRO A 292 -17.93 -17.95 14.81
C PRO A 292 -16.43 -18.22 15.03
N LYS A 293 -15.99 -19.49 14.89
CA LYS A 293 -14.56 -19.87 14.96
C LYS A 293 -13.74 -19.11 13.91
N PHE A 294 -14.29 -18.90 12.70
CA PHE A 294 -13.63 -18.15 11.64
C PHE A 294 -13.38 -16.69 12.05
N TRP A 295 -14.31 -16.07 12.77
CA TRP A 295 -14.21 -14.66 13.17
C TRP A 295 -13.03 -14.44 14.11
N ALA A 296 -12.82 -15.38 15.05
CA ALA A 296 -11.68 -15.35 15.95
C ALA A 296 -10.35 -15.44 15.18
N VAL A 297 -10.26 -16.36 14.21
CA VAL A 297 -9.05 -16.54 13.38
C VAL A 297 -8.78 -15.30 12.52
N LEU A 298 -9.83 -14.73 11.90
CA LEU A 298 -9.72 -13.50 11.11
C LEU A 298 -9.28 -12.31 11.97
N GLY A 299 -9.83 -12.18 13.18
CA GLY A 299 -9.45 -11.15 14.15
C GLY A 299 -7.99 -11.27 14.56
N ILE A 300 -7.54 -12.47 14.95
CA ILE A 300 -6.13 -12.75 15.28
C ILE A 300 -5.23 -12.43 14.08
N TYR A 301 -5.60 -12.88 12.88
CA TYR A 301 -4.86 -12.58 11.65
C TYR A 301 -4.74 -11.08 11.40
N TYR A 302 -5.84 -10.33 11.54
CA TYR A 302 -5.85 -8.89 11.29
C TYR A 302 -4.99 -8.14 12.31
N VAL A 303 -5.14 -8.44 13.60
CA VAL A 303 -4.32 -7.86 14.68
C VAL A 303 -2.84 -8.18 14.47
N LEU A 304 -2.50 -9.44 14.15
CA LEU A 304 -1.11 -9.83 13.90
C LEU A 304 -0.54 -9.16 12.65
N THR A 305 -1.35 -8.95 11.61
CA THR A 305 -0.94 -8.23 10.39
C THR A 305 -0.63 -6.75 10.68
N LEU A 306 -1.44 -6.11 11.52
CA LEU A 306 -1.19 -4.74 11.98
C LEU A 306 0.06 -4.69 12.88
N ALA A 307 0.14 -5.55 13.90
CA ALA A 307 1.28 -5.63 14.81
C ALA A 307 2.60 -5.87 14.05
N TYR A 308 2.57 -6.74 13.04
CA TYR A 308 3.69 -6.94 12.12
C TYR A 308 4.09 -5.64 11.41
N SER A 309 3.12 -4.95 10.83
CA SER A 309 3.35 -3.72 10.07
C SER A 309 3.92 -2.58 10.93
N PHE A 310 3.53 -2.49 12.20
CA PHE A 310 3.97 -1.43 13.11
C PHE A 310 5.26 -1.75 13.86
N VAL A 311 5.40 -2.97 14.38
CA VAL A 311 6.42 -3.29 15.38
C VAL A 311 7.19 -4.57 15.04
N LEU A 312 6.51 -5.68 14.77
CA LEU A 312 7.21 -6.98 14.71
C LEU A 312 8.13 -7.10 13.50
N LYS A 313 7.87 -6.33 12.42
CA LYS A 313 8.73 -6.32 11.24
C LYS A 313 10.17 -5.88 11.53
N SER A 314 10.41 -5.10 12.58
CA SER A 314 11.75 -4.60 12.93
C SER A 314 12.53 -5.49 13.89
N MET A 315 11.94 -6.60 14.34
CA MET A 315 12.56 -7.53 15.28
C MET A 315 13.11 -8.75 14.52
N VAL A 316 14.41 -9.02 14.71
CA VAL A 316 15.14 -10.14 14.10
C VAL A 316 14.49 -11.48 14.50
N LEU A 317 14.36 -12.38 13.53
CA LEU A 317 13.67 -13.68 13.58
C LEU A 317 12.16 -13.63 13.85
N ILE A 318 11.69 -12.75 14.73
CA ILE A 318 10.27 -12.55 15.03
C ILE A 318 9.50 -12.22 13.74
N ASP A 319 10.09 -11.45 12.82
CA ASP A 319 9.45 -11.13 11.56
C ASP A 319 9.21 -12.38 10.67
N VAL A 320 10.16 -13.32 10.64
CA VAL A 320 10.05 -14.59 9.90
C VAL A 320 9.01 -15.51 10.55
N PHE A 321 9.07 -15.71 11.87
CA PHE A 321 8.07 -16.52 12.58
C PHE A 321 6.68 -15.93 12.41
N CYS A 322 6.53 -14.61 12.52
CA CYS A 322 5.26 -13.94 12.29
C CYS A 322 4.74 -14.16 10.86
N LEU A 323 5.61 -14.09 9.85
CA LEU A 323 5.21 -14.40 8.46
C LEU A 323 4.73 -15.85 8.33
N ALA A 324 5.46 -16.81 8.90
CA ALA A 324 5.08 -18.22 8.90
C ALA A 324 3.71 -18.45 9.58
N THR A 325 3.49 -17.82 10.73
CA THR A 325 2.19 -17.85 11.44
C THR A 325 1.09 -17.21 10.60
N LEU A 326 1.31 -16.06 9.97
CA LEU A 326 0.32 -15.41 9.10
C LEU A 326 -0.09 -16.28 7.91
N TYR A 327 0.84 -17.04 7.32
CA TYR A 327 0.49 -18.01 6.28
C TYR A 327 -0.27 -19.21 6.85
N THR A 328 0.16 -19.74 7.99
CA THR A 328 -0.50 -20.86 8.68
C THR A 328 -1.92 -20.50 9.11
N LEU A 329 -2.16 -19.27 9.58
CA LEU A 329 -3.48 -18.77 9.94
C LEU A 329 -4.49 -18.81 8.79
N ARG A 330 -4.04 -18.75 7.53
CA ARG A 330 -4.93 -18.91 6.36
C ARG A 330 -5.42 -20.34 6.23
N VAL A 331 -4.55 -21.31 6.48
CA VAL A 331 -4.91 -22.73 6.52
C VAL A 331 -5.88 -23.00 7.68
N ILE A 332 -5.59 -22.44 8.87
CA ILE A 332 -6.48 -22.53 10.03
C ILE A 332 -7.85 -21.90 9.72
N ALA A 333 -7.87 -20.73 9.06
CA ALA A 333 -9.10 -20.06 8.67
C ALA A 333 -9.94 -20.89 7.69
N GLY A 334 -9.30 -21.57 6.74
CA GLY A 334 -9.94 -22.51 5.84
C GLY A 334 -10.74 -23.58 6.57
N SER A 335 -10.15 -24.20 7.59
CA SER A 335 -10.86 -25.19 8.41
C SER A 335 -11.86 -24.55 9.36
N ALA A 336 -11.58 -23.38 9.92
CA ALA A 336 -12.52 -22.68 10.79
C ALA A 336 -13.80 -22.23 10.05
N ALA A 337 -13.74 -22.07 8.73
CA ALA A 337 -14.88 -21.83 7.87
C ALA A 337 -15.73 -23.11 7.63
N MET A 338 -15.20 -24.28 7.92
CA MET A 338 -15.86 -25.58 7.76
C MET A 338 -16.40 -26.02 9.14
N THR A 339 -17.71 -26.29 9.21
CA THR A 339 -18.41 -26.50 10.50
C THR A 339 -17.85 -27.70 11.30
N ASP A 340 -17.42 -28.76 10.62
CA ASP A 340 -17.10 -30.06 11.24
C ASP A 340 -15.69 -30.59 10.94
N SER A 341 -14.80 -29.77 10.36
CA SER A 341 -13.45 -30.23 9.99
C SER A 341 -12.40 -29.78 11.00
N VAL A 342 -11.84 -30.72 11.73
CA VAL A 342 -10.63 -30.50 12.55
C VAL A 342 -9.42 -30.64 11.64
N VAL A 343 -8.60 -29.59 11.52
CA VAL A 343 -7.32 -29.71 10.81
C VAL A 343 -6.46 -30.75 11.51
N SER A 344 -5.87 -31.66 10.75
CA SER A 344 -4.80 -32.51 11.27
C SER A 344 -3.67 -31.66 11.85
N HIS A 345 -3.30 -31.91 13.11
CA HIS A 345 -2.17 -31.25 13.77
C HIS A 345 -0.89 -31.35 12.92
N TRP A 346 -0.71 -32.45 12.20
CA TRP A 346 0.42 -32.65 11.29
C TRP A 346 0.37 -31.73 10.06
N LEU A 347 -0.82 -31.46 9.50
CA LEU A 347 -0.96 -30.52 8.39
C LEU A 347 -0.64 -29.08 8.81
N LEU A 348 -1.02 -28.69 10.03
CA LEU A 348 -0.65 -27.39 10.60
C LEU A 348 0.86 -27.30 10.87
N ALA A 349 1.47 -28.33 11.45
CA ALA A 349 2.90 -28.39 11.67
C ALA A 349 3.68 -28.33 10.35
N PHE A 350 3.25 -29.11 9.34
CA PHE A 350 3.79 -29.05 7.98
C PHE A 350 3.75 -27.62 7.43
N SER A 351 2.57 -27.00 7.49
CA SER A 351 2.32 -25.63 7.02
C SER A 351 3.24 -24.62 7.70
N LEU A 352 3.39 -24.71 9.02
CA LEU A 352 4.26 -23.82 9.79
C LEU A 352 5.72 -23.92 9.31
N PHE A 353 6.27 -25.14 9.20
CA PHE A 353 7.66 -25.34 8.80
C PHE A 353 7.93 -24.96 7.34
N ILE A 354 7.02 -25.29 6.41
CA ILE A 354 7.20 -24.91 5.00
C ILE A 354 7.10 -23.38 4.83
N PHE A 355 6.16 -22.72 5.53
CA PHE A 355 6.05 -21.26 5.46
C PHE A 355 7.19 -20.55 6.19
N LEU A 356 7.74 -21.15 7.25
CA LEU A 356 8.97 -20.67 7.89
C LEU A 356 10.14 -20.74 6.90
N CYS A 357 10.35 -21.89 6.24
CA CYS A 357 11.34 -22.05 5.18
C CYS A 357 11.22 -20.94 4.11
N LEU A 358 10.02 -20.72 3.56
CA LEU A 358 9.78 -19.70 2.53
C LEU A 358 9.95 -18.26 3.06
N ALA A 359 9.56 -17.99 4.30
CA ALA A 359 9.77 -16.68 4.92
C ALA A 359 11.27 -16.38 5.09
N VAL A 360 12.07 -17.39 5.47
CA VAL A 360 13.53 -17.26 5.59
C VAL A 360 14.18 -17.08 4.22
N VAL A 361 13.74 -17.80 3.17
CA VAL A 361 14.22 -17.59 1.79
C VAL A 361 14.11 -16.12 1.39
N LYS A 362 13.00 -15.47 1.73
CA LYS A 362 12.79 -14.04 1.47
C LYS A 362 13.75 -13.13 2.25
N ARG A 363 14.07 -13.47 3.50
CA ARG A 363 15.06 -12.69 4.28
C ARG A 363 16.47 -12.90 3.75
N HIS A 364 16.81 -14.15 3.46
CA HIS A 364 18.08 -14.53 2.88
C HIS A 364 18.36 -13.78 1.57
N SER A 365 17.38 -13.69 0.66
CA SER A 365 17.57 -12.95 -0.59
C SER A 365 17.77 -11.45 -0.37
N GLU A 366 17.08 -10.85 0.62
CA GLU A 366 17.30 -9.45 1.00
C GLU A 366 18.70 -9.24 1.61
N MET A 367 19.18 -10.13 2.47
CA MET A 367 20.53 -10.04 3.07
C MET A 367 21.63 -10.23 2.02
N LEU A 368 21.44 -11.13 1.07
CA LEU A 368 22.38 -11.34 -0.03
C LEU A 368 22.52 -10.07 -0.88
N VAL A 369 21.43 -9.33 -1.11
CA VAL A 369 21.46 -8.03 -1.82
C VAL A 369 22.24 -6.99 -1.02
N LEU A 370 22.07 -6.93 0.31
CA LEU A 370 22.84 -6.03 1.17
C LEU A 370 24.34 -6.35 1.10
N ARG A 371 24.70 -7.62 1.26
CA ARG A 371 26.10 -8.08 1.19
C ARG A 371 26.72 -7.74 -0.18
N ARG A 372 26.01 -7.98 -1.29
CA ARG A 372 26.48 -7.63 -2.64
C ARG A 372 26.64 -6.13 -2.85
N ASN A 373 25.83 -5.31 -2.19
CA ASN A 373 25.90 -3.85 -2.27
C ASN A 373 26.86 -3.24 -1.22
N ASN A 374 27.66 -4.05 -0.51
CA ASN A 374 28.53 -3.62 0.59
C ASN A 374 27.78 -2.80 1.66
N GLN A 375 26.52 -3.14 1.91
CA GLN A 375 25.71 -2.55 2.98
C GLN A 375 25.73 -3.47 4.20
N THR A 376 26.06 -2.90 5.36
CA THR A 376 26.26 -3.67 6.61
C THR A 376 24.96 -4.09 7.28
N SER A 377 23.89 -3.29 7.17
CA SER A 377 22.64 -3.54 7.89
C SER A 377 21.39 -3.21 7.08
N ALA A 378 20.34 -4.00 7.36
CA ALA A 378 19.00 -3.80 6.84
C ALA A 378 18.28 -2.68 7.63
N LYS A 379 18.11 -1.50 7.00
CA LYS A 379 17.38 -0.37 7.61
C LYS A 379 15.98 -0.80 8.08
N GLY A 380 15.74 -0.65 9.39
CA GLY A 380 14.43 -0.89 10.02
C GLY A 380 14.04 -2.37 10.20
N ARG A 381 14.99 -3.31 10.06
CA ARG A 381 14.77 -4.75 10.23
C ARG A 381 15.69 -5.43 11.24
N GLY A 382 16.80 -4.79 11.61
CA GLY A 382 17.73 -5.28 12.63
C GLY A 382 18.72 -6.35 12.17
N TYR A 383 18.54 -6.93 10.96
CA TYR A 383 19.47 -7.89 10.39
C TYR A 383 20.78 -7.25 9.90
N VAL A 384 21.85 -8.02 9.93
CA VAL A 384 23.15 -7.72 9.35
C VAL A 384 23.48 -8.68 8.20
N ALA A 385 24.37 -8.27 7.30
CA ALA A 385 24.76 -9.09 6.15
C ALA A 385 25.35 -10.46 6.56
N ASP A 386 25.91 -10.56 7.76
CA ASP A 386 26.54 -11.77 8.30
C ASP A 386 25.56 -12.77 8.93
N ASP A 387 24.27 -12.42 9.03
CA ASP A 387 23.23 -13.35 9.45
C ASP A 387 22.87 -14.37 8.34
N LEU A 388 23.42 -14.22 7.13
CA LEU A 388 23.05 -14.96 5.94
C LEU A 388 23.20 -16.47 6.11
N GLU A 389 24.34 -16.92 6.64
CA GLU A 389 24.65 -18.34 6.85
C GLU A 389 23.71 -18.99 7.86
N ILE A 390 23.44 -18.29 8.98
CA ILE A 390 22.51 -18.75 10.02
C ILE A 390 21.08 -18.83 9.46
N LEU A 391 20.65 -17.82 8.71
CA LEU A 391 19.36 -17.84 8.03
C LEU A 391 19.27 -19.00 7.04
N ALA A 392 20.32 -19.27 6.26
CA ALA A 392 20.32 -20.41 5.35
C ALA A 392 20.15 -21.75 6.11
N SER A 393 20.87 -21.93 7.22
CA SER A 393 20.76 -23.12 8.07
C SER A 393 19.34 -23.30 8.64
N ILE A 394 18.76 -22.26 9.24
CA ILE A 394 17.39 -22.28 9.79
C ILE A 394 16.38 -22.64 8.69
N GLY A 395 16.52 -22.01 7.54
CA GLY A 395 15.59 -22.13 6.44
C GLY A 395 15.62 -23.49 5.75
N VAL A 396 16.80 -24.04 5.45
CA VAL A 396 16.96 -25.40 4.89
C VAL A 396 16.46 -26.44 5.88
N SER A 397 16.85 -26.33 7.16
CA SER A 397 16.42 -27.25 8.21
C SER A 397 14.89 -27.25 8.36
N SER A 398 14.26 -26.07 8.39
CA SER A 398 12.79 -25.94 8.43
C SER A 398 12.13 -26.59 7.22
N GLY A 399 12.72 -26.44 6.03
CA GLY A 399 12.24 -27.09 4.80
C GLY A 399 12.27 -28.61 4.91
N PHE A 400 13.37 -29.22 5.34
CA PHE A 400 13.47 -30.68 5.48
C PHE A 400 12.59 -31.23 6.62
N ILE A 401 12.48 -30.50 7.73
CA ILE A 401 11.54 -30.84 8.81
C ILE A 401 10.10 -30.82 8.28
N SER A 402 9.73 -29.88 7.40
CA SER A 402 8.41 -29.90 6.79
C SER A 402 8.16 -31.20 6.01
N VAL A 403 9.14 -31.70 5.25
CA VAL A 403 8.99 -32.97 4.54
C VAL A 403 8.88 -34.15 5.52
N LEU A 404 9.68 -34.17 6.58
CA LEU A 404 9.57 -35.19 7.62
C LEU A 404 8.16 -35.21 8.23
N VAL A 405 7.62 -34.03 8.55
CA VAL A 405 6.26 -33.89 9.06
C VAL A 405 5.22 -34.32 8.03
N LEU A 406 5.43 -34.05 6.74
CA LEU A 406 4.56 -34.55 5.67
C LEU A 406 4.58 -36.08 5.61
N ALA A 407 5.73 -36.72 5.77
CA ALA A 407 5.82 -38.17 5.82
C ALA A 407 5.04 -38.76 7.01
N LEU A 408 5.10 -38.11 8.18
CA LEU A 408 4.28 -38.48 9.34
C LEU A 408 2.78 -38.24 9.09
N TYR A 409 2.43 -37.17 8.38
CA TYR A 409 1.05 -36.91 7.97
C TYR A 409 0.52 -38.01 7.04
N VAL A 410 1.28 -38.37 6.00
CA VAL A 410 0.95 -39.45 5.06
C VAL A 410 0.67 -40.76 5.79
N HIS A 411 1.40 -41.06 6.86
CA HIS A 411 1.14 -42.25 7.68
C HIS A 411 -0.24 -42.22 8.37
N ASN A 412 -0.73 -41.04 8.78
CA ASN A 412 -2.02 -40.91 9.46
C ASN A 412 -3.24 -40.90 8.51
N ILE A 413 -3.04 -40.60 7.23
CA ILE A 413 -4.11 -40.52 6.23
C ILE A 413 -4.17 -41.74 5.32
N ARG A 414 -3.48 -42.83 5.68
CA ARG A 414 -3.39 -44.04 4.85
C ARG A 414 -4.75 -44.61 4.47
N ASP A 415 -5.68 -44.61 5.41
CA ASP A 415 -7.03 -45.16 5.22
C ASP A 415 -7.89 -44.34 4.25
N MET A 416 -7.45 -43.13 3.86
CA MET A 416 -8.16 -42.26 2.91
C MET A 416 -7.75 -42.52 1.45
N TYR A 417 -6.82 -43.43 1.19
CA TYR A 417 -6.21 -43.67 -0.12
C TYR A 417 -6.13 -45.18 -0.41
N SER A 418 -6.37 -45.57 -1.66
CA SER A 418 -6.31 -46.96 -2.11
C SER A 418 -4.86 -47.49 -2.15
N SER A 419 -3.92 -46.65 -2.62
CA SER A 419 -2.48 -46.95 -2.65
C SER A 419 -1.67 -45.87 -1.92
N PRO A 420 -1.65 -45.86 -0.57
CA PRO A 420 -1.01 -44.80 0.20
C PRO A 420 0.51 -44.75 0.05
N ASP A 421 1.16 -45.86 -0.35
CA ASP A 421 2.61 -45.90 -0.55
C ASP A 421 3.08 -44.97 -1.69
N LEU A 422 2.22 -44.69 -2.67
CA LEU A 422 2.52 -43.72 -3.73
C LEU A 422 2.72 -42.30 -3.19
N LEU A 423 2.11 -41.95 -2.05
CA LEU A 423 2.27 -40.62 -1.43
C LEU A 423 3.71 -40.37 -0.95
N TRP A 424 4.54 -41.39 -0.75
CA TRP A 424 5.96 -41.19 -0.43
C TRP A 424 6.73 -40.48 -1.54
N PHE A 425 6.33 -40.65 -2.81
CA PHE A 425 6.94 -39.91 -3.92
C PHE A 425 6.70 -38.40 -3.82
N VAL A 426 5.62 -37.96 -3.18
CA VAL A 426 5.39 -36.53 -2.88
C VAL A 426 6.50 -35.98 -2.00
N CYS A 427 6.97 -36.75 -1.01
CA CYS A 427 8.05 -36.33 -0.11
C CYS A 427 9.37 -36.12 -0.87
N VAL A 428 9.72 -37.04 -1.78
CA VAL A 428 10.94 -36.95 -2.61
C VAL A 428 10.88 -35.74 -3.53
N ILE A 429 9.74 -35.53 -4.20
CA ILE A 429 9.54 -34.38 -5.09
C ILE A 429 9.60 -33.06 -4.31
N LEU A 430 9.06 -33.01 -3.09
CA LEU A 430 9.09 -31.82 -2.26
C LEU A 430 10.51 -31.51 -1.75
N LEU A 431 11.32 -32.53 -1.40
CA LEU A 431 12.75 -32.35 -1.09
C LEU A 431 13.51 -31.75 -2.27
N TYR A 432 13.28 -32.25 -3.49
CA TYR A 432 13.86 -31.67 -4.70
C TYR A 432 13.48 -30.20 -4.85
N TRP A 433 12.19 -29.88 -4.71
CA TRP A 433 11.71 -28.51 -4.88
C TRP A 433 12.27 -27.55 -3.83
N ILE A 434 12.28 -27.93 -2.56
CA ILE A 434 12.87 -27.14 -1.47
C ILE A 434 14.37 -26.91 -1.74
N SER A 435 15.11 -27.96 -2.10
CA SER A 435 16.53 -27.86 -2.44
C SER A 435 16.77 -26.90 -3.60
N ARG A 436 15.93 -26.97 -4.65
CA ARG A 436 16.00 -26.06 -5.80
C ARG A 436 15.72 -24.61 -5.42
N VAL A 437 14.70 -24.34 -4.60
CA VAL A 437 14.38 -22.99 -4.12
C VAL A 437 15.58 -22.39 -3.37
N TRP A 438 16.22 -23.18 -2.51
CA TRP A 438 17.42 -22.75 -1.78
C TRP A 438 18.63 -22.52 -2.69
N LEU A 439 18.87 -23.39 -3.67
CA LEU A 439 19.93 -23.19 -4.66
C LEU A 439 19.75 -21.90 -5.46
N ILE A 440 18.51 -21.59 -5.88
CA ILE A 440 18.21 -20.35 -6.61
C ILE A 440 18.39 -19.12 -5.70
N SER A 441 17.93 -19.21 -4.45
CA SER A 441 18.09 -18.14 -3.45
C SER A 441 19.56 -17.84 -3.19
N HIS A 442 20.38 -18.88 -2.98
CA HIS A 442 21.82 -18.77 -2.77
C HIS A 442 22.55 -18.13 -3.97
N ARG A 443 22.13 -18.46 -5.19
CA ARG A 443 22.67 -17.83 -6.42
C ARG A 443 22.20 -16.39 -6.62
N GLY A 444 21.22 -15.92 -5.85
CA GLY A 444 20.65 -14.57 -5.94
C GLY A 444 19.65 -14.39 -7.07
N GLY A 445 19.03 -15.48 -7.55
CA GLY A 445 17.97 -15.42 -8.57
C GLY A 445 16.55 -15.20 -7.99
N MET A 446 16.42 -15.14 -6.66
CA MET A 446 15.13 -15.00 -5.98
C MET A 446 14.77 -13.53 -5.72
N HIS A 447 14.12 -12.88 -6.69
CA HIS A 447 13.74 -11.46 -6.63
C HIS A 447 12.31 -11.21 -6.14
N ASP A 448 11.44 -12.20 -6.31
CA ASP A 448 10.02 -12.13 -5.95
C ASP A 448 9.75 -12.81 -4.59
N ASP A 449 8.54 -12.60 -4.05
CA ASP A 449 8.06 -13.35 -2.90
C ASP A 449 8.03 -14.86 -3.25
N PRO A 450 8.58 -15.77 -2.42
CA PRO A 450 8.74 -17.17 -2.78
C PRO A 450 7.45 -17.89 -3.18
N ILE A 451 6.30 -17.46 -2.65
CA ILE A 451 4.99 -17.99 -3.06
C ILE A 451 4.62 -17.53 -4.48
N VAL A 452 4.90 -16.27 -4.81
CA VAL A 452 4.67 -15.74 -6.16
C VAL A 452 5.66 -16.38 -7.15
N PHE A 453 6.90 -16.63 -6.73
CA PHE A 453 7.87 -17.40 -7.50
C PHE A 453 7.33 -18.80 -7.84
N ALA A 454 6.82 -19.54 -6.84
CA ALA A 454 6.24 -20.87 -7.04
C ALA A 454 5.10 -20.88 -8.08
N LEU A 455 4.35 -19.78 -8.17
CA LEU A 455 3.23 -19.61 -9.11
C LEU A 455 3.64 -19.14 -10.51
N ARG A 456 4.87 -18.66 -10.71
CA ARG A 456 5.37 -18.18 -12.01
C ARG A 456 6.40 -19.13 -12.63
N ASP A 457 7.16 -19.83 -11.80
CA ASP A 457 8.24 -20.70 -12.22
C ASP A 457 7.71 -22.01 -12.83
N ARG A 458 8.13 -22.27 -14.09
CA ARG A 458 7.67 -23.44 -14.86
C ARG A 458 7.99 -24.76 -14.17
N VAL A 459 9.17 -24.87 -13.54
CA VAL A 459 9.56 -26.11 -12.83
C VAL A 459 8.68 -26.32 -11.59
N SER A 460 8.31 -25.25 -10.89
CA SER A 460 7.37 -25.31 -9.77
C SER A 460 5.98 -25.78 -10.22
N HIS A 461 5.53 -25.38 -11.42
CA HIS A 461 4.28 -25.93 -12.01
C HIS A 461 4.39 -27.42 -12.33
N ILE A 462 5.51 -27.85 -12.92
CA ILE A 462 5.75 -29.27 -13.21
C ILE A 462 5.77 -30.08 -11.90
N VAL A 463 6.46 -29.60 -10.87
CA VAL A 463 6.47 -30.20 -9.53
C VAL A 463 5.06 -30.31 -8.96
N ALA A 464 4.27 -29.23 -9.00
CA ALA A 464 2.91 -29.23 -8.51
C ALA A 464 2.01 -30.20 -9.28
N LEU A 465 2.17 -30.28 -10.60
CA LEU A 465 1.45 -31.23 -11.46
C LEU A 465 1.83 -32.68 -11.13
N MET A 466 3.11 -32.99 -10.93
CA MET A 466 3.55 -34.33 -10.53
C MET A 466 2.97 -34.73 -9.17
N ILE A 467 2.98 -33.83 -8.18
CA ILE A 467 2.36 -34.07 -6.88
C ILE A 467 0.86 -34.34 -7.05
N PHE A 468 0.17 -33.53 -7.86
CA PHE A 468 -1.26 -33.72 -8.12
C PHE A 468 -1.56 -35.07 -8.76
N ILE A 469 -0.79 -35.47 -9.78
CA ILE A 469 -0.94 -36.78 -10.43
C ILE A 469 -0.72 -37.92 -9.41
N ILE A 470 0.32 -37.84 -8.59
CA ILE A 470 0.61 -38.87 -7.57
C ILE A 470 -0.55 -38.97 -6.57
N VAL A 471 -1.09 -37.84 -6.10
CA VAL A 471 -2.22 -37.84 -5.17
C VAL A 471 -3.48 -38.44 -5.80
N LEU A 472 -3.72 -38.18 -7.10
CA LEU A 472 -4.82 -38.82 -7.83
C LEU A 472 -4.60 -40.33 -8.01
N LEU A 473 -3.41 -40.75 -8.41
CA LEU A 473 -3.06 -42.16 -8.55
C LEU A 473 -3.20 -42.89 -7.22
N ALA A 474 -2.68 -42.33 -6.12
CA ALA A 474 -2.82 -42.90 -4.78
C ALA A 474 -4.29 -43.07 -4.35
N LYS A 475 -5.19 -42.23 -4.86
CA LYS A 475 -6.62 -42.28 -4.52
C LYS A 475 -7.37 -43.33 -5.33
N PHE A 476 -7.11 -43.43 -6.63
CA PHE A 476 -7.91 -44.24 -7.55
C PHE A 476 -7.30 -45.59 -7.91
N LEU A 477 -5.99 -45.77 -7.75
CA LEU A 477 -5.30 -47.05 -7.80
C LEU A 477 -5.11 -47.55 -6.39
#